data_AF-A0A8B8HPZ0-F1
#
_entry.id   AF-A0A8B8HPZ0-F1
#
_cell.length_a   1.000
_cell.length_b   1.000
_cell.length_c   1.000
_cell.angle_alpha   90.00
_cell.angle_beta   90.00
_cell.angle_gamma   90.00
#
_symmetry.space_group_name_H-M   'P 1'
#
loop_
_entity.id
_entity.type
_entity.pdbx_description
1 polymer ?
#
loop_
_entity_poly.entity_id
_entity_poly.type
_entity_poly.pdbx_seq_one_letter_code
_entity_poly.pdbx_strand_id
1 'polypeptide(L)'
;MATNFVKYSQLINNSTKYAQRMKRLSNRIFSEVAIPTNSRSMKVVKIFSARPLHSNEEIIHYYPRHVETHALMLKLREYGLFRDEHQDFKEEMKRLRELRGKVKVWKRKLNQEQKES
;
A
#
# COMPACT_ATOMS: atom_id res chain seq x y z
N MET A 1 21.80 44.17 20.07
CA MET A 1 22.75 43.26 20.75
C MET A 1 22.47 41.85 20.29
N ALA A 2 23.47 41.11 19.78
CA ALA A 2 23.28 39.69 19.48
C ALA A 2 23.12 38.93 20.80
N THR A 3 22.06 38.12 20.92
CA THR A 3 21.81 37.31 22.11
C THR A 3 22.90 36.26 22.26
N ASN A 4 23.20 35.84 23.51
CA ASN A 4 24.22 34.83 23.79
C ASN A 4 24.04 33.54 22.96
N PHE A 5 22.80 33.19 22.62
CA PHE A 5 22.45 32.07 21.76
C PHE A 5 23.08 32.15 20.36
N VAL A 6 23.08 33.32 19.74
CA VAL A 6 23.67 33.54 18.41
C VAL A 6 25.19 33.34 18.45
N LYS A 7 25.83 33.71 19.55
CA LYS A 7 27.27 33.49 19.76
C LYS A 7 27.60 32.01 19.83
N TYR A 8 26.77 31.20 20.49
CA TYR A 8 26.96 29.74 20.58
C TYR A 8 26.69 29.02 19.25
N SER A 9 25.68 29.44 18.48
CA SER A 9 25.42 28.85 17.16
C SER A 9 26.56 29.13 16.18
N GLN A 10 27.15 30.31 16.22
CA GLN A 10 28.36 30.65 15.46
C GLN A 10 29.56 29.77 15.85
N LEU A 11 29.77 29.53 17.16
CA LEU A 11 30.86 28.67 17.65
C LEU A 11 30.71 27.20 17.24
N ILE A 12 29.48 26.68 17.12
CA ILE A 12 29.21 25.31 16.64
C ILE A 12 29.60 25.14 15.17
N ASN A 13 29.47 26.20 14.35
CA ASN A 13 29.82 26.19 12.93
C ASN A 13 31.31 26.40 12.66
N ASN A 14 32.10 26.76 13.68
CA ASN A 14 33.55 26.93 13.53
C ASN A 14 34.27 25.58 13.33
N SER A 15 35.37 25.59 12.58
CA SER A 15 36.15 24.39 12.26
C SER A 15 37.18 23.99 13.33
N THR A 16 37.09 24.56 14.54
CA THR A 16 38.05 24.26 15.62
C THR A 16 37.95 22.80 16.07
N LYS A 17 39.07 22.24 16.57
CA LYS A 17 39.12 20.86 17.09
C LYS A 17 38.11 20.62 18.22
N TYR A 18 37.87 21.63 19.06
CA TYR A 18 36.85 21.59 20.11
C TYR A 18 35.45 21.48 19.52
N ALA A 19 35.10 22.32 18.54
CA ALA A 19 33.79 22.29 17.89
C ALA A 19 33.52 20.95 17.20
N GLN A 20 34.52 20.37 16.52
CA GLN A 20 34.41 19.03 15.92
C GLN A 20 34.16 17.92 16.97
N ARG A 21 34.85 17.96 18.12
CA ARG A 21 34.64 17.02 19.23
C ARG A 21 33.25 17.19 19.84
N MET A 22 32.81 18.43 20.02
CA MET A 22 31.49 18.73 20.56
C MET A 22 30.37 18.27 19.62
N LYS A 23 30.51 18.50 18.30
CA LYS A 23 29.58 17.99 17.29
C LYS A 23 29.50 16.46 17.31
N ARG A 24 30.65 15.78 17.37
CA ARG A 24 30.69 14.31 17.46
C ARG A 24 30.04 13.78 18.74
N LEU A 25 30.24 14.46 19.87
CA LEU A 25 29.60 14.13 21.14
C LEU A 25 28.09 14.31 21.06
N SER A 26 27.62 15.46 20.58
CA SER A 26 26.20 15.75 20.36
C SER A 26 25.54 14.66 19.52
N ASN A 27 26.14 14.30 18.40
CA ASN A 27 25.60 13.26 17.52
C ASN A 27 25.51 11.89 18.22
N ARG A 28 26.45 11.56 19.12
CA ARG A 28 26.36 10.32 19.93
C ARG A 28 25.25 10.37 20.97
N ILE A 29 25.09 11.52 21.64
CA ILE A 29 24.05 11.71 22.66
C ILE A 29 22.66 11.58 22.02
N PHE A 30 22.46 12.23 20.87
CA PHE A 30 21.17 12.23 20.17
C PHE A 30 21.02 11.09 19.14
N SER A 31 21.92 10.10 19.15
CA SER A 31 21.89 8.94 18.24
C SER A 31 21.85 9.29 16.75
N GLU A 32 22.44 10.43 16.39
CA GLU A 32 22.70 10.82 15.01
C GLU A 32 24.03 10.21 14.50
N VAL A 33 24.35 10.47 13.24
CA VAL A 33 25.56 9.94 12.61
C VAL A 33 26.81 10.62 13.18
N ALA A 34 27.55 9.92 14.04
CA ALA A 34 28.71 10.46 14.76
C ALA A 34 29.99 10.54 13.93
N ILE A 35 30.12 9.72 12.89
CA ILE A 35 31.30 9.70 11.99
C ILE A 35 30.99 10.59 10.78
N PRO A 36 31.87 11.51 10.38
CA PRO A 36 31.65 12.28 9.16
C PRO A 36 31.55 11.32 7.98
N THR A 37 30.36 11.23 7.40
CA THR A 37 30.06 10.28 6.32
C THR A 37 29.78 11.02 5.01
N ASN A 38 30.10 10.39 3.89
CA ASN A 38 29.78 10.91 2.56
C ASN A 38 28.25 11.11 2.38
N SER A 39 27.86 12.13 1.60
CA SER A 39 26.47 12.35 1.17
C SER A 39 25.80 11.12 0.54
N ARG A 40 26.55 10.30 -0.21
CA ARG A 40 26.04 9.03 -0.76
C ARG A 40 25.67 8.03 0.34
N SER A 41 26.50 7.90 1.38
CA SER A 41 26.25 7.00 2.51
C SER A 41 25.09 7.47 3.38
N MET A 42 24.89 8.79 3.49
CA MET A 42 23.74 9.38 4.20
C MET A 42 22.39 9.01 3.55
N LYS A 43 22.36 8.56 2.29
CA LYS A 43 21.15 8.01 1.65
C LYS A 43 20.60 6.81 2.42
N VAL A 44 21.48 5.94 2.92
CA VAL A 44 21.08 4.74 3.66
C VAL A 44 20.37 5.12 4.95
N VAL A 45 20.93 6.10 5.69
CA VAL A 45 20.32 6.65 6.89
C VAL A 45 18.91 7.19 6.58
N LYS A 46 18.74 7.93 5.48
CA LYS A 46 17.44 8.46 5.06
C LYS A 46 16.42 7.37 4.69
N ILE A 47 16.86 6.31 4.01
CA ILE A 47 16.00 5.19 3.63
C ILE A 47 15.47 4.48 4.89
N PHE A 48 16.31 4.26 5.89
CA PHE A 48 15.92 3.57 7.12
C PHE A 48 15.29 4.48 8.17
N SER A 49 15.48 5.81 8.09
CA SER A 49 14.79 6.75 8.97
C SER A 49 13.31 6.93 8.61
N ALA A 50 12.96 6.69 7.34
CA ALA A 50 11.59 6.79 6.85
C ALA A 50 10.93 5.40 6.81
N ARG A 51 9.60 5.37 6.86
CA ARG A 51 8.87 4.14 6.55
C ARG A 51 9.06 3.78 5.07
N PRO A 52 9.30 2.50 4.75
CA PRO A 52 9.49 2.10 3.37
C PRO A 52 8.17 2.22 2.59
N LEU A 53 8.27 2.60 1.32
CA LEU A 53 7.10 2.90 0.47
C LEU A 53 6.10 1.75 0.39
N HIS A 54 6.57 0.51 0.35
CA HIS A 54 5.71 -0.67 0.26
C HIS A 54 4.95 -0.98 1.56
N SER A 55 5.31 -0.34 2.68
CA SER A 55 4.60 -0.42 3.96
C SER A 55 3.59 0.72 4.15
N ASN A 56 3.52 1.67 3.22
CA ASN A 56 2.58 2.78 3.32
C ASN A 56 1.16 2.27 3.08
N GLU A 57 0.27 2.51 4.03
CA GLU A 57 -1.11 2.07 3.99
C GLU A 57 -1.87 2.62 2.77
N GLU A 58 -1.60 3.87 2.37
CA GLU A 58 -2.18 4.48 1.17
C GLU A 58 -1.82 3.73 -0.12
N ILE A 59 -0.64 3.12 -0.17
CA ILE A 59 -0.17 2.33 -1.32
C ILE A 59 -0.73 0.90 -1.25
N ILE A 60 -0.67 0.27 -0.07
CA ILE A 60 -1.15 -1.11 0.13
C ILE A 60 -2.66 -1.21 -0.08
N HIS A 61 -3.42 -0.26 0.46
CA HIS A 61 -4.89 -0.25 0.46
C HIS A 61 -5.46 0.64 -0.64
N TYR A 62 -4.72 0.83 -1.72
CA TYR A 62 -5.16 1.64 -2.86
C TYR A 62 -6.50 1.16 -3.44
N TYR A 63 -6.65 -0.16 -3.61
CA TYR A 63 -7.94 -0.75 -3.98
C TYR A 63 -8.68 -1.28 -2.75
N PRO A 64 -10.01 -1.07 -2.67
CA PRO A 64 -10.80 -1.67 -1.61
C PRO A 64 -10.89 -3.18 -1.78
N ARG A 65 -11.30 -3.87 -0.71
CA ARG A 65 -11.39 -5.33 -0.66
C ARG A 65 -12.62 -5.87 -1.39
N HIS A 66 -12.62 -5.79 -2.73
CA HIS A 66 -13.77 -6.12 -3.58
C HIS A 66 -14.30 -7.56 -3.40
N VAL A 67 -13.42 -8.52 -3.14
CA VAL A 67 -13.82 -9.92 -2.94
C VAL A 67 -14.60 -10.09 -1.66
N GLU A 68 -14.13 -9.48 -0.56
CA GLU A 68 -14.79 -9.54 0.74
C GLU A 68 -16.13 -8.82 0.70
N THR A 69 -16.19 -7.63 0.08
CA THR A 69 -17.45 -6.88 -0.05
C THR A 69 -18.45 -7.63 -0.91
N HIS A 70 -18.03 -8.22 -2.03
CA HIS A 70 -18.92 -9.03 -2.87
C HIS A 70 -19.46 -10.26 -2.12
N ALA A 71 -18.59 -11.00 -1.43
CA ALA A 71 -19.00 -12.17 -0.65
C ALA A 71 -19.96 -11.81 0.49
N LEU A 72 -19.73 -10.67 1.15
CA LEU A 72 -20.61 -10.14 2.19
C LEU A 72 -22.00 -9.84 1.63
N MET A 73 -22.09 -9.09 0.53
CA MET A 73 -23.37 -8.71 -0.07
C MET A 73 -24.15 -9.92 -0.59
N LEU A 74 -23.44 -10.91 -1.12
CA LEU A 74 -24.05 -12.17 -1.56
C LEU A 74 -24.68 -12.94 -0.39
N LYS A 75 -23.99 -13.06 0.74
CA LYS A 75 -24.55 -13.67 1.96
C LYS A 75 -25.74 -12.90 2.52
N LEU A 76 -25.68 -11.57 2.50
CA LEU A 76 -26.80 -10.74 2.93
C LEU A 76 -28.03 -10.93 2.04
N ARG A 77 -27.82 -11.14 0.72
CA ARG A 77 -28.90 -11.50 -0.21
C ARG A 77 -29.50 -12.86 0.11
N GLU A 78 -28.68 -13.86 0.40
CA GLU A 78 -29.13 -15.21 0.79
C GLU A 78 -29.96 -15.18 2.07
N TYR A 79 -29.60 -14.33 3.03
CA TYR A 79 -30.38 -14.12 4.26
C TYR A 79 -31.63 -13.25 4.07
N GLY A 80 -31.86 -12.67 2.88
CA GLY A 80 -32.98 -11.76 2.62
C GLY A 80 -32.82 -10.39 3.26
N LEU A 81 -31.63 -10.06 3.77
CA LEU A 81 -31.32 -8.76 4.40
C LEU A 81 -30.93 -7.70 3.36
N PHE A 82 -30.50 -8.13 2.18
CA PHE A 82 -30.10 -7.25 1.07
C PHE A 82 -30.80 -7.67 -0.22
N ARG A 83 -31.28 -6.69 -0.99
CA ARG A 83 -31.87 -6.91 -2.31
C ARG A 83 -30.92 -6.42 -3.40
N ASP A 84 -30.37 -7.34 -4.17
CA ASP A 84 -29.48 -7.04 -5.31
C ASP A 84 -30.26 -7.07 -6.63
N GLU A 85 -30.80 -5.93 -7.03
CA GLU A 85 -31.60 -5.79 -8.26
C GLU A 85 -30.81 -6.14 -9.52
N HIS A 86 -29.49 -5.88 -9.52
CA HIS A 86 -28.63 -6.18 -10.66
C HIS A 86 -28.45 -7.68 -10.83
N GLN A 87 -28.30 -8.41 -9.72
CA GLN A 87 -28.21 -9.85 -9.75
C GLN A 87 -29.56 -10.51 -10.09
N ASP A 88 -30.66 -9.98 -9.58
CA ASP A 88 -32.02 -10.43 -9.94
C ASP A 88 -32.27 -10.29 -11.45
N PHE A 89 -31.87 -9.16 -12.05
CA PHE A 89 -31.98 -8.96 -13.49
C PHE A 89 -31.15 -9.96 -14.30
N LYS A 90 -29.90 -10.22 -13.88
CA LYS A 90 -29.03 -11.20 -14.53
C LYS A 90 -29.62 -12.61 -14.48
N GLU A 91 -30.19 -13.00 -13.34
CA GLU A 91 -30.82 -14.30 -13.15
C GLU A 91 -32.06 -14.45 -14.03
N GLU A 92 -32.92 -13.44 -14.11
CA GLU A 92 -34.09 -13.48 -14.98
C GLU A 92 -33.71 -13.51 -16.47
N MET A 93 -32.71 -12.71 -16.87
CA MET A 93 -32.19 -12.76 -18.25
C MET A 93 -31.58 -14.11 -18.59
N LYS A 94 -30.96 -14.79 -17.61
CA LYS A 94 -30.45 -16.15 -17.79
C LYS A 94 -31.59 -17.15 -17.95
N ARG A 95 -32.63 -17.07 -17.10
CA ARG A 95 -33.85 -17.89 -17.18
C ARG A 95 -34.51 -17.80 -18.56
N LEU A 96 -34.74 -16.57 -19.04
CA LEU A 96 -35.33 -16.34 -20.37
C LEU A 96 -34.45 -16.86 -21.50
N ARG A 97 -33.13 -16.79 -21.36
CA ARG A 97 -32.18 -17.32 -22.34
C ARG A 97 -32.22 -18.85 -22.41
N GLU A 98 -32.35 -19.51 -21.26
CA GLU A 98 -32.50 -20.96 -21.17
C GLU A 98 -33.80 -21.43 -21.81
N LEU A 99 -34.92 -20.73 -21.57
CA LEU A 99 -36.21 -21.00 -22.25
C LEU A 99 -36.12 -20.85 -23.78
N ARG A 100 -35.26 -19.95 -24.28
CA ARG A 100 -34.99 -19.80 -25.72
C ARG A 100 -34.02 -20.84 -26.27
N GLY A 101 -33.58 -21.81 -25.46
CA GLY A 101 -32.58 -22.82 -25.83
C GLY A 101 -31.16 -22.26 -26.02
N LYS A 102 -30.92 -20.98 -25.74
CA LYS A 102 -29.61 -20.32 -25.91
C LYS A 102 -28.73 -20.50 -24.68
N VAL A 103 -28.72 -21.72 -24.13
CA VAL A 103 -27.98 -22.05 -22.91
C VAL A 103 -26.48 -21.85 -23.17
N LYS A 104 -25.76 -21.35 -22.17
CA LYS A 104 -24.31 -21.21 -22.26
C LYS A 104 -23.69 -22.61 -22.28
N VAL A 105 -23.35 -23.11 -23.47
CA VAL A 105 -22.63 -24.38 -23.61
C VAL A 105 -21.15 -24.12 -23.33
N TRP A 106 -20.57 -24.95 -22.46
CA TRP A 106 -19.14 -24.91 -22.21
C TRP A 106 -18.40 -25.49 -23.41
N LYS A 107 -17.45 -24.76 -23.99
CA LYS A 107 -16.63 -25.22 -25.15
C LYS A 107 -16.05 -26.63 -24.96
N ARG A 108 -15.71 -27.01 -23.72
CA ARG A 108 -15.20 -28.34 -23.38
C ARG A 108 -16.20 -29.47 -23.68
N LYS A 109 -17.51 -29.26 -23.49
CA LYS A 109 -18.55 -30.27 -23.75
C LYS A 109 -18.83 -30.44 -25.26
N LEU A 110 -18.83 -29.34 -26.01
CA LEU A 110 -18.97 -29.37 -27.48
C LEU A 110 -17.86 -30.20 -28.15
N ASN A 111 -16.63 -30.08 -27.67
CA ASN A 111 -15.49 -30.84 -28.20
C ASN A 111 -15.53 -32.34 -27.84
N GLN A 112 -16.30 -32.74 -26.81
CA GLN A 112 -16.48 -34.15 -26.43
C GLN A 112 -17.51 -34.83 -27.33
N GLU A 113 -18.65 -34.17 -27.57
CA GLU A 113 -19.70 -34.66 -28.47
C GLU A 113 -19.19 -34.83 -29.91
N GLN A 114 -18.30 -33.94 -30.39
CA GLN A 114 -17.66 -34.05 -31.72
C GLN A 114 -16.63 -35.18 -31.87
N LYS A 115 -16.17 -35.79 -30.77
CA LYS A 115 -15.24 -36.94 -30.80
C LYS A 115 -15.96 -38.29 -30.70
N GLU A 116 -17.20 -38.27 -30.23
CA GLU A 116 -18.05 -39.45 -30.05
C GLU A 116 -19.02 -39.67 -31.23
N SER A 117 -19.04 -38.75 -32.19
CA SER A 117 -19.76 -38.83 -33.48
C SER A 117 -18.80 -39.06 -34.64
#